data_AF-A0A7J3EF73-F1
#
_entry.id   AF-A0A7J3EF73-F1
#
_cell.length_a   1.000
_cell.length_b   1.000
_cell.length_c   1.000
_cell.angle_alpha   90.00
_cell.angle_beta   90.00
_cell.angle_gamma   90.00
#
_symmetry.space_group_name_H-M   'P 1'
#
loop_
_entity.id
_entity.type
_entity.pdbx_description
1 polymer ?
#
loop_
_entity_poly.entity_id
_entity_poly.type
_entity_poly.pdbx_seq_one_letter_code
_entity_poly.pdbx_strand_id
1 'polypeptide(L)' 'MSRRVGVGVIGSGFVADIHANAFRRCGDCEIIAVASPTLNHVKAFALKHGIKQYFTDYHKP' A
#
# COMPACT_ATOMS: atom_id res chain seq x y z
N MET A 1 16.69 -14.45 -11.69
CA MET A 1 15.97 -13.92 -10.49
C MET A 1 15.42 -12.55 -10.84
N SER A 2 14.14 -12.43 -11.18
CA SER A 2 13.53 -11.10 -11.36
C SER A 2 13.44 -10.44 -9.98
N ARG A 3 14.05 -9.26 -9.82
CA ARG A 3 13.94 -8.49 -8.59
C ARG A 3 12.51 -7.94 -8.52
N ARG A 4 11.75 -8.33 -7.49
CA ARG A 4 10.41 -7.78 -7.28
C ARG A 4 10.47 -6.28 -7.02
N VAL A 5 9.59 -5.53 -7.68
CA VAL A 5 9.45 -4.08 -7.48
C VAL A 5 8.67 -3.83 -6.19
N GLY A 6 9.26 -3.07 -5.27
CA GLY A 6 8.56 -2.57 -4.09
C GLY A 6 7.66 -1.40 -4.46
N VAL A 7 6.37 -1.48 -4.13
CA VAL A 7 5.36 -0.47 -4.43
C VAL A 7 4.96 0.26 -3.15
N GLY A 8 5.04 1.59 -3.19
CA GLY A 8 4.43 2.49 -2.20
C GLY A 8 3.10 3.04 -2.73
N VAL A 9 2.07 3.09 -1.89
CA VAL A 9 0.76 3.63 -2.23
C VAL A 9 0.48 4.90 -1.43
N ILE A 10 0.06 5.98 -2.09
CA ILE A 10 -0.44 7.19 -1.42
C ILE A 10 -1.95 7.26 -1.65
N GLY A 11 -2.71 7.22 -0.55
CA GLY A 11 -4.15 7.11 -0.52
C GLY A 11 -4.63 5.75 -0.02
N SER A 12 -5.77 5.74 0.67
CA SER A 12 -6.38 4.56 1.28
C SER A 12 -7.89 4.45 0.98
N GLY A 13 -8.33 5.08 -0.11
CA GLY A 13 -9.73 5.12 -0.55
C GLY A 13 -10.06 4.04 -1.60
N PHE A 14 -11.22 4.18 -2.24
CA PHE A 14 -11.76 3.21 -3.20
C PHE A 14 -10.76 2.79 -4.30
N VAL A 15 -10.14 3.76 -4.98
CA VAL A 15 -9.21 3.48 -6.08
C VAL A 15 -7.92 2.80 -5.57
N ALA A 16 -7.45 3.15 -4.37
CA ALA A 16 -6.30 2.47 -3.76
C ALA A 16 -6.59 0.97 -3.54
N ASP A 17 -7.84 0.62 -3.22
CA ASP A 17 -8.27 -0.78 -3.04
C ASP A 17 -8.20 -1.58 -4.35
N ILE A 18 -8.63 -0.96 -5.45
CA ILE A 18 -8.54 -1.55 -6.79
C ILE A 18 -7.07 -1.80 -7.16
N HIS A 19 -6.20 -0.81 -6.92
CA HIS A 19 -4.76 -0.94 -7.19
C HIS A 19 -4.13 -2.03 -6.32
N ALA A 20 -4.45 -2.08 -5.03
CA ALA A 20 -3.90 -3.10 -4.15
C ALA A 20 -4.29 -4.52 -4.58
N ASN A 21 -5.54 -4.71 -5.00
CA ASN A 21 -6.00 -5.97 -5.58
C ASN A 21 -5.29 -6.32 -6.89
N ALA A 22 -5.03 -5.34 -7.76
CA ALA A 22 -4.31 -5.55 -9.01
C ALA A 22 -2.83 -5.92 -8.76
N PHE A 23 -2.13 -5.20 -7.88
CA PHE A 23 -0.75 -5.48 -7.52
C PHE A 23 -0.58 -6.86 -6.86
N ARG A 24 -1.53 -7.30 -6.03
CA ARG A 24 -1.52 -8.66 -5.46
C ARG A 24 -1.54 -9.75 -6.55
N ARG A 25 -2.09 -9.49 -7.73
CA ARG A 25 -2.11 -10.41 -8.87
C ARG A 25 -0.85 -10.32 -9.75
N CYS A 26 -0.01 -9.30 -9.54
CA CYS A 26 1.22 -9.09 -10.29
C CYS A 26 2.40 -9.71 -9.54
N GLY A 27 2.91 -10.85 -10.01
CA GLY A 27 3.98 -11.60 -9.35
C GLY A 27 5.34 -10.90 -9.32
N ASP A 28 5.52 -9.82 -10.09
CA ASP A 28 6.74 -9.03 -10.19
C ASP A 28 6.80 -7.87 -9.20
N CYS A 29 5.81 -7.72 -8.30
CA CYS A 29 5.77 -6.63 -7.33
C CYS A 29 5.22 -7.03 -5.95
N GLU A 30 5.50 -6.20 -4.94
CA GLU A 30 4.95 -6.31 -3.59
C GLU A 30 4.67 -4.90 -3.05
N ILE A 31 3.51 -4.70 -2.42
CA ILE A 31 3.21 -3.44 -1.75
C ILE A 31 3.89 -3.44 -0.38
N ILE A 32 4.85 -2.54 -0.19
CA ILE A 32 5.69 -2.50 1.01
C ILE A 32 5.29 -1.40 2.00
N ALA A 33 4.57 -0.38 1.52
CA ALA A 33 4.16 0.76 2.33
C ALA A 33 2.89 1.44 1.77
N VAL A 34 2.11 2.05 2.67
CA VAL A 34 0.98 2.92 2.30
C VAL A 34 0.97 4.20 3.15
N ALA A 35 0.61 5.34 2.57
CA ALA A 35 0.45 6.60 3.30
C ALA A 35 -0.92 7.22 3.02
N SER A 36 -1.58 7.76 4.04
CA SER A 36 -2.83 8.53 3.88
C SER A 36 -3.03 9.46 5.09
N PRO A 37 -3.57 10.68 4.92
CA PRO A 37 -3.64 11.68 6.00
C PRO A 37 -4.39 11.22 7.26
N THR A 38 -5.31 10.26 7.12
CA THR A 38 -6.13 9.76 8.22
C THR A 38 -5.60 8.41 8.74
N LEU A 39 -5.11 8.40 9.98
CA LEU A 39 -4.54 7.21 10.62
C LEU A 39 -5.47 5.99 10.58
N ASN A 40 -6.76 6.18 10.90
CA ASN A 40 -7.72 5.08 10.92
C ASN A 40 -7.91 4.47 9.52
N HIS A 41 -7.96 5.31 8.47
CA HIS A 41 -8.12 4.83 7.10
C HIS A 41 -6.86 4.08 6.62
N VAL A 42 -5.68 4.65 6.85
CA VAL A 42 -4.41 4.03 6.38
C VAL A 42 -4.15 2.71 7.10
N LYS A 43 -4.42 2.65 8.41
CA LYS A 43 -4.26 1.44 9.22
C LYS A 43 -5.24 0.35 8.81
N ALA A 44 -6.51 0.69 8.59
CA ALA A 44 -7.52 -0.27 8.12
C ALA A 44 -7.17 -0.82 6.74
N PHE A 45 -6.70 0.05 5.83
CA PHE A 45 -6.24 -0.36 4.50
C PHE A 45 -5.02 -1.28 4.56
N ALA A 46 -4.02 -0.93 5.37
CA ALA A 46 -2.82 -1.75 5.55
C ALA A 46 -3.15 -3.13 6.11
N LEU A 47 -4.04 -3.21 7.11
CA LEU A 47 -4.52 -4.46 7.67
C LEU A 47 -5.28 -5.31 6.62
N LYS A 48 -6.19 -4.68 5.87
CA LYS A 48 -6.98 -5.36 4.82
C LYS A 48 -6.11 -6.00 3.74
N HIS A 49 -5.00 -5.35 3.37
CA HIS A 49 -4.13 -5.78 2.27
C HIS A 49 -2.81 -6.43 2.74
N GLY A 50 -2.60 -6.60 4.04
CA GLY A 50 -1.38 -7.21 4.60
C GLY A 50 -0.11 -6.37 4.40
N ILE A 51 -0.23 -5.04 4.33
CA ILE A 51 0.89 -4.12 4.11
C ILE A 51 1.62 -3.86 5.43
N LYS A 52 2.93 -4.06 5.44
CA LYS A 52 3.76 -4.03 6.66
C LYS A 52 3.93 -2.63 7.26
N GLN A 53 3.96 -1.59 6.41
CA GLN A 53 4.26 -0.22 6.84
C GLN A 53 3.12 0.72 6.43
N TYR A 54 2.69 1.57 7.36
CA TYR A 54 1.71 2.60 7.08
C TYR A 54 2.05 3.93 7.76
N PHE A 55 1.78 5.03 7.06
CA PHE A 55 2.16 6.38 7.49
C PHE A 55 1.01 7.38 7.32
N THR A 56 1.02 8.44 8.11
CA THR A 56 0.10 9.57 7.94
C THR A 56 0.70 10.72 7.14
N ASP A 57 1.99 10.65 6.83
CA ASP A 57 2.74 11.64 6.05
C ASP A 57 3.63 10.91 5.05
N TYR A 58 3.42 11.16 3.76
CA TYR A 58 4.17 10.49 2.69
C TYR A 58 5.60 11.03 2.53
N HIS A 59 5.93 12.18 3.14
CA HIS A 59 7.30 12.69 3.19
C HIS A 59 8.12 12.05 4.31
N LYS A 60 7.48 11.28 5.20
CA LYS A 60 8.12 10.61 6.35
C LYS A 60 7.90 9.09 6.28
N PRO A 61 8.53 8.40 5.31
CA PRO A 61 8.59 6.95 5.31
C PRO A 61 9.49 6.41 6.43
#